data_AF-A0AA40IB41-F1
#
_entry.id   AF-A0AA40IB41-F1
#
_cell.length_a   1.000
_cell.length_b   1.000
_cell.length_c   1.000
_cell.angle_alpha   90.00
_cell.angle_beta   90.00
_cell.angle_gamma   90.00
#
_symmetry.space_group_name_H-M   'P 1'
#
loop_
_entity.id
_entity.type
_entity.pdbx_description
1 polymer ?
#
loop_
_entity_poly.entity_id
_entity_poly.type
_entity_poly.pdbx_seq_one_letter_code
_entity_poly.pdbx_strand_id
1 'polypeptide(L)'
;MGGACRLRRHDRPRASAFPRPLWSRQGFSSRSPEPGQVDEQVGAPIAPVPQQGPSSGSSLTPHPNLLFCFSARSPNSSPAGGPNPAGDVDMRLAGPLRIVALVVTVALTWIIVSIFLGGPGSGFSRIQQLFTKPRARKYKCGLPQPCPEEHLAFRMVSGAANVIGPKICLEDKMLMSSVKDNVGRGLNIALVNGVSGELIEARAFDMWAGDVNDLLKFIRPLHEGTLVFVASYDDPATKMNEETRKLFSDLGSKNVKDLAFRDSWVFVGAKGVQNKSPFEQHVKNSRHTNKYEGWPEALEMEGCIPRRSTAS
;
A
#
# COMPACT_ATOMS: atom_id res chain seq x y z
N MET A 1 31.18 75.28 58.00
CA MET A 1 30.49 74.19 58.75
C MET A 1 30.05 73.19 57.69
N GLY A 2 30.75 72.09 57.43
CA GLY A 2 31.03 71.00 58.36
C GLY A 2 29.87 70.00 58.27
N GLY A 3 30.08 68.85 57.62
CA GLY A 3 29.06 67.79 57.56
C GLY A 3 29.24 66.76 56.45
N ALA A 4 30.34 66.01 56.49
CA ALA A 4 30.48 64.77 55.72
C ALA A 4 29.57 63.67 56.29
N CYS A 5 28.90 62.90 55.44
CA CYS A 5 28.29 61.63 55.85
C CYS A 5 28.76 60.49 54.94
N ARG A 6 29.63 59.65 55.51
CA ARG A 6 30.20 58.42 54.96
C ARG A 6 29.11 57.36 54.76
N LEU A 7 29.06 56.79 53.56
CA LEU A 7 28.50 55.46 53.33
C LEU A 7 29.44 54.40 53.93
N ARG A 8 28.98 53.74 55.01
CA ARG A 8 29.65 52.56 55.58
C ARG A 8 29.33 51.33 54.74
N ARG A 9 30.40 50.60 54.40
CA ARG A 9 30.40 49.22 53.93
C ARG A 9 29.83 48.28 55.00
N HIS A 10 29.07 47.28 54.57
CA HIS A 10 28.97 46.01 55.29
C HIS A 10 29.52 44.89 54.38
N ASP A 11 30.34 44.05 55.01
CA ASP A 11 31.24 43.05 54.45
C ASP A 11 30.57 41.70 54.15
N ARG A 12 31.03 41.09 53.03
CA ARG A 12 31.39 39.65 52.81
C ARG A 12 30.28 38.56 52.72
N PRO A 13 30.57 37.34 52.20
CA PRO A 13 31.89 36.76 51.82
C PRO A 13 31.98 36.11 50.41
N ARG A 14 33.18 35.59 50.16
CA ARG A 14 33.80 35.04 48.95
C ARG A 14 33.67 33.49 48.90
N ALA A 15 33.35 32.98 47.70
CA ALA A 15 33.68 31.69 47.04
C ALA A 15 33.85 30.34 47.79
N SER A 16 33.15 29.32 47.27
CA SER A 16 33.58 27.90 47.16
C SER A 16 32.72 27.25 46.02
N ALA A 17 33.25 26.83 44.87
CA ALA A 17 34.12 25.69 44.53
C ALA A 17 33.39 24.32 44.44
N PHE A 18 33.06 23.94 43.17
CA PHE A 18 33.02 22.58 42.55
C PHE A 18 32.04 21.50 43.09
N PRO A 19 31.69 20.42 42.34
CA PRO A 19 32.36 19.90 41.14
C PRO A 19 31.48 19.61 39.89
N ARG A 20 32.18 19.58 38.75
CA ARG A 20 31.77 18.95 37.49
C ARG A 20 31.84 17.42 37.62
N PRO A 21 30.93 16.66 37.00
CA PRO A 21 31.19 15.27 36.64
C PRO A 21 32.11 15.21 35.41
N LEU A 22 33.10 14.34 35.49
CA LEU A 22 34.15 14.10 34.52
C LEU A 22 34.10 12.60 34.18
N TRP A 23 34.43 12.25 32.93
CA TRP A 23 34.66 10.91 32.33
C TRP A 23 33.38 10.16 31.87
N SER A 24 33.33 9.59 30.66
CA SER A 24 34.42 8.95 29.92
C SER A 24 34.42 9.25 28.42
N ARG A 25 35.60 9.64 27.92
CA ARG A 25 36.04 9.45 26.54
C ARG A 25 36.26 7.95 26.32
N GLN A 26 35.61 7.38 25.30
CA GLN A 26 36.21 6.30 24.53
C GLN A 26 36.50 6.87 23.14
N GLY A 27 37.79 6.82 22.77
CA GLY A 27 38.24 7.24 21.47
C GLY A 27 37.80 6.24 20.41
N PHE A 28 37.33 6.76 19.27
CA PHE A 28 37.42 6.04 18.02
C PHE A 28 38.24 6.88 17.06
N SER A 29 39.36 6.29 16.67
CA SER A 29 40.33 6.83 15.73
C SER A 29 39.66 7.02 14.38
N SER A 30 39.67 8.26 13.90
CA SER A 30 39.55 8.58 12.49
C SER A 30 40.67 7.88 11.72
N ARG A 31 40.31 7.07 10.74
CA ARG A 31 41.22 6.63 9.68
C ARG A 31 40.48 6.70 8.36
N SER A 32 40.82 7.73 7.58
CA SER A 32 40.51 7.88 6.16
C SER A 32 41.02 6.66 5.39
N PRO A 33 40.33 6.20 4.34
CA PRO A 33 40.95 5.46 3.26
C PRO A 33 41.35 6.45 2.15
N GLU A 34 42.65 6.51 1.89
CA GLU A 34 43.24 7.04 0.66
C GLU A 34 43.02 6.05 -0.52
N PRO A 35 43.24 6.49 -1.77
CA PRO A 35 42.61 5.91 -2.95
C PRO A 35 43.29 4.62 -3.42
N GLY A 36 42.48 3.60 -3.68
CA GLY A 36 42.89 2.34 -4.28
C GLY A 36 42.81 2.40 -5.81
N GLN A 37 43.84 1.84 -6.43
CA GLN A 37 44.19 1.76 -7.85
C GLN A 37 43.05 1.57 -8.86
N VAL A 38 43.25 2.27 -9.97
CA VAL A 38 42.71 2.05 -11.30
C VAL A 38 43.11 0.65 -11.77
N ASP A 39 42.14 -0.23 -11.99
CA ASP A 39 42.30 -1.38 -12.87
C ASP A 39 41.77 -1.03 -14.25
N GLU A 40 42.71 -1.02 -15.18
CA GLU A 40 42.55 -0.84 -16.61
C GLU A 40 41.94 -2.11 -17.20
N GLN A 41 40.63 -2.13 -17.43
CA GLN A 41 40.02 -3.08 -18.36
C GLN A 41 39.59 -2.35 -19.63
N VAL A 42 40.54 -2.42 -20.56
CA VAL A 42 40.47 -2.19 -21.99
C VAL A 42 39.13 -2.63 -22.57
N GLY A 43 38.54 -1.72 -23.36
CA GLY A 43 37.27 -1.91 -24.04
C GLY A 43 37.28 -3.07 -25.05
N ALA A 44 36.09 -3.67 -25.20
CA ALA A 44 35.72 -4.42 -26.37
C ALA A 44 34.51 -3.73 -27.04
N PRO A 45 34.50 -3.60 -28.37
CA PRO A 45 33.61 -2.69 -29.09
C PRO A 45 32.16 -3.18 -29.15
N ILE A 46 31.27 -2.21 -29.08
CA ILE A 46 29.84 -2.28 -29.34
C ILE A 46 29.63 -2.73 -30.80
N ALA A 47 29.00 -3.88 -31.00
CA ALA A 47 28.53 -4.31 -32.30
C ALA A 47 27.26 -3.51 -32.68
N PRO A 48 27.15 -3.01 -33.93
CA PRO A 48 25.98 -2.25 -34.36
C PRO A 48 24.77 -3.16 -34.61
N VAL A 49 23.63 -2.75 -34.04
CA VAL A 49 22.30 -3.24 -34.40
C VAL A 49 21.99 -2.82 -35.85
N PRO A 50 21.60 -3.73 -36.76
CA PRO A 50 21.23 -3.33 -38.10
C PRO A 50 19.82 -2.71 -38.10
N GLN A 51 19.76 -1.49 -38.62
CA GLN A 51 18.53 -0.85 -39.09
C GLN A 51 17.99 -1.62 -40.30
N GLN A 52 16.70 -1.96 -40.29
CA GLN A 52 15.96 -2.21 -41.52
C GLN A 52 14.82 -1.19 -41.62
N GLY A 53 15.01 -0.23 -42.51
CA GLY A 53 13.97 0.59 -43.11
C GLY A 53 13.28 -0.16 -44.28
N PRO A 54 12.35 0.52 -44.98
CA PRO A 54 11.03 -0.01 -45.30
C PRO A 54 10.94 -0.69 -46.67
N SER A 55 10.03 -1.65 -46.81
CA SER A 55 9.50 -2.07 -48.11
C SER A 55 8.03 -1.69 -48.25
N SER A 56 7.78 -0.94 -49.30
CA SER A 56 6.53 -0.38 -49.77
C SER A 56 5.82 -1.28 -50.78
N GLY A 57 4.48 -1.23 -50.78
CA GLY A 57 3.60 -1.58 -51.91
C GLY A 57 3.14 -3.04 -51.95
N SER A 58 1.87 -3.41 -52.15
CA SER A 58 0.78 -2.68 -52.84
C SER A 58 -0.58 -3.35 -52.52
N SER A 59 -1.63 -2.52 -52.33
CA SER A 59 -2.99 -2.57 -52.95
C SER A 59 -3.66 -3.94 -53.24
N LEU A 60 -4.94 -4.25 -52.95
CA LEU A 60 -6.20 -3.52 -53.11
C LEU A 60 -7.34 -4.25 -52.34
N THR A 61 -8.36 -3.48 -52.00
CA THR A 61 -9.67 -3.74 -51.35
C THR A 61 -10.68 -4.55 -52.22
N PRO A 62 -12.01 -4.60 -51.90
CA PRO A 62 -12.71 -5.31 -50.81
C PRO A 62 -13.93 -6.14 -51.34
N HIS A 63 -14.68 -6.86 -50.48
CA HIS A 63 -16.17 -7.00 -50.48
C HIS A 63 -16.69 -8.11 -49.51
N PRO A 64 -18.01 -8.14 -49.16
CA PRO A 64 -18.45 -8.24 -47.76
C PRO A 64 -19.29 -9.50 -47.40
N ASN A 65 -19.71 -9.54 -46.12
CA ASN A 65 -20.92 -10.14 -45.52
C ASN A 65 -21.32 -11.56 -45.92
N LEU A 66 -21.49 -12.46 -44.94
CA LEU A 66 -22.77 -13.17 -44.80
C LEU A 66 -22.98 -13.79 -43.42
N LEU A 67 -24.26 -13.71 -43.02
CA LEU A 67 -24.89 -14.09 -41.75
C LEU A 67 -24.98 -15.61 -41.52
N PHE A 68 -25.15 -15.93 -40.24
CA PHE A 68 -25.62 -17.19 -39.64
C PHE A 68 -26.93 -17.73 -40.24
N CYS A 69 -26.98 -19.05 -40.44
CA CYS A 69 -28.23 -19.82 -40.51
C CYS A 69 -28.16 -21.06 -39.60
N PHE A 70 -28.99 -21.07 -38.55
CA PHE A 70 -29.43 -22.28 -37.85
C PHE A 70 -30.51 -22.97 -38.67
N SER A 71 -30.50 -24.31 -38.74
CA SER A 71 -31.58 -25.10 -39.32
C SER A 71 -32.09 -26.11 -38.30
N ALA A 72 -33.39 -26.04 -38.00
CA ALA A 72 -34.14 -27.00 -37.23
C ALA A 72 -35.12 -27.72 -38.16
N ARG A 73 -35.17 -29.07 -38.13
CA ARG A 73 -36.33 -29.83 -38.60
C ARG A 73 -36.41 -31.24 -38.01
N SER A 74 -37.57 -31.55 -37.44
CA SER A 74 -38.18 -32.87 -37.16
C SER A 74 -39.40 -33.02 -38.11
N PRO A 75 -40.18 -34.13 -38.25
CA PRO A 75 -40.18 -35.47 -37.65
C PRO A 75 -40.46 -36.68 -38.62
N ASN A 76 -40.50 -37.90 -38.05
CA ASN A 76 -41.27 -39.13 -38.39
C ASN A 76 -41.08 -39.95 -39.69
N SER A 77 -40.72 -41.23 -39.51
CA SER A 77 -41.38 -42.41 -40.12
C SER A 77 -40.93 -43.75 -39.49
N SER A 78 -41.87 -44.53 -38.94
CA SER A 78 -41.78 -46.00 -38.71
C SER A 78 -42.42 -46.74 -39.93
N PRO A 79 -42.35 -48.10 -40.16
CA PRO A 79 -42.68 -49.16 -39.19
C PRO A 79 -42.04 -50.59 -39.34
N ALA A 80 -42.34 -51.42 -38.33
CA ALA A 80 -42.65 -52.88 -38.33
C ALA A 80 -41.57 -53.98 -38.40
N GLY A 81 -41.63 -54.91 -37.42
CA GLY A 81 -41.26 -56.33 -37.56
C GLY A 81 -40.52 -56.95 -36.35
N GLY A 82 -41.21 -57.68 -35.46
CA GLY A 82 -40.61 -58.57 -34.44
C GLY A 82 -40.11 -59.92 -35.02
N PRO A 83 -39.76 -60.97 -34.22
CA PRO A 83 -39.92 -61.15 -32.77
C PRO A 83 -38.60 -61.46 -32.01
N ASN A 84 -38.68 -61.42 -30.66
CA ASN A 84 -37.59 -61.73 -29.73
C ASN A 84 -37.05 -63.16 -29.90
N PRO A 85 -35.81 -63.39 -29.42
CA PRO A 85 -35.65 -64.38 -28.37
C PRO A 85 -34.91 -63.80 -27.14
N ALA A 86 -35.35 -64.28 -25.98
CA ALA A 86 -34.68 -64.12 -24.71
C ALA A 86 -33.23 -64.64 -24.79
N GLY A 87 -32.30 -63.87 -24.25
CA GLY A 87 -30.92 -64.26 -24.01
C GLY A 87 -30.45 -63.63 -22.71
N ASP A 88 -30.38 -64.47 -21.68
CA ASP A 88 -29.65 -64.35 -20.41
C ASP A 88 -29.01 -62.99 -20.07
N VAL A 89 -29.56 -62.32 -19.05
CA VAL A 89 -28.71 -61.51 -18.16
C VAL A 89 -28.08 -62.46 -17.15
N ASP A 90 -26.76 -62.62 -17.25
CA ASP A 90 -25.94 -63.44 -16.37
C ASP A 90 -26.32 -63.30 -14.89
N MET A 91 -26.91 -64.36 -14.37
CA MET A 91 -27.41 -64.49 -13.00
C MET A 91 -26.28 -64.76 -11.98
N ARG A 92 -25.14 -64.07 -12.12
CA ARG A 92 -24.00 -64.16 -11.18
C ARG A 92 -23.48 -62.81 -10.66
N LEU A 93 -23.96 -61.70 -11.20
CA LEU A 93 -23.69 -60.35 -10.68
C LEU A 93 -24.94 -59.67 -10.11
N ALA A 94 -26.06 -60.39 -9.98
CA ALA A 94 -27.29 -59.85 -9.38
C ALA A 94 -27.30 -59.95 -7.83
N GLY A 95 -26.53 -60.87 -7.24
CA GLY A 95 -26.45 -61.07 -5.80
C GLY A 95 -25.74 -59.92 -5.06
N PRO A 96 -24.48 -59.59 -5.41
CA PRO A 96 -23.72 -58.54 -4.73
C PRO A 96 -24.35 -57.16 -4.90
N LEU A 97 -24.89 -56.86 -6.10
CA LEU A 97 -25.52 -55.57 -6.38
C LEU A 97 -26.80 -55.35 -5.56
N ARG A 98 -27.58 -56.41 -5.32
CA ARG A 98 -28.77 -56.33 -4.45
C ARG A 98 -28.38 -56.12 -2.99
N ILE A 99 -27.29 -56.74 -2.53
CA ILE A 99 -26.77 -56.51 -1.17
C ILE A 99 -26.28 -55.08 -1.01
N VAL A 100 -25.53 -54.55 -1.99
CA VAL A 100 -25.09 -53.15 -1.98
C VAL A 100 -26.28 -52.18 -2.00
N ALA A 101 -27.28 -52.44 -2.83
CA ALA A 101 -28.50 -51.63 -2.86
C ALA A 101 -29.23 -51.67 -1.51
N LEU A 102 -29.35 -52.83 -0.87
CA LEU A 102 -29.95 -52.95 0.46
C LEU A 102 -29.15 -52.18 1.51
N VAL A 103 -27.83 -52.29 1.54
CA VAL A 103 -26.98 -51.55 2.50
C VAL A 103 -27.12 -50.04 2.30
N VAL A 104 -27.17 -49.56 1.05
CA VAL A 104 -27.38 -48.13 0.76
C VAL A 104 -28.76 -47.67 1.20
N THR A 105 -29.81 -48.45 0.97
CA THR A 105 -31.17 -48.10 1.44
C THR A 105 -31.28 -48.11 2.96
N VAL A 106 -30.62 -49.04 3.65
CA VAL A 106 -30.56 -49.07 5.12
C VAL A 106 -29.76 -47.88 5.67
N ALA A 107 -28.64 -47.52 5.02
CA ALA A 107 -27.87 -46.33 5.42
C ALA A 107 -28.65 -45.03 5.19
N LEU A 108 -29.32 -44.88 4.04
CA LEU A 108 -30.15 -43.72 3.75
C LEU A 108 -31.36 -43.62 4.68
N THR A 109 -32.04 -44.74 4.93
CA THR A 109 -33.15 -44.75 5.91
C THR A 109 -32.65 -44.45 7.31
N TRP A 110 -31.48 -44.95 7.73
CA TRP A 110 -30.87 -44.58 9.00
C TRP A 110 -30.54 -43.09 9.08
N ILE A 111 -30.00 -42.48 8.02
CA ILE A 111 -29.73 -41.04 7.94
C ILE A 111 -31.02 -40.23 8.01
N ILE A 112 -32.05 -40.62 7.27
CA ILE A 112 -33.34 -39.92 7.27
C ILE A 112 -34.03 -40.06 8.64
N VAL A 113 -34.01 -41.25 9.23
CA VAL A 113 -34.57 -41.50 10.56
C VAL A 113 -33.80 -40.74 11.64
N SER A 114 -32.47 -40.63 11.54
CA SER A 114 -31.67 -39.83 12.48
C SER A 114 -31.88 -38.32 12.30
N ILE A 115 -32.26 -37.84 11.12
CA ILE A 115 -32.68 -36.45 10.90
C ILE A 115 -34.11 -36.22 11.43
N PHE A 116 -35.02 -37.18 11.28
CA PHE A 116 -36.43 -37.02 11.66
C PHE A 116 -36.72 -37.33 13.15
N LEU A 117 -36.04 -38.30 13.76
CA LEU A 117 -36.17 -38.64 15.19
C LEU A 117 -35.09 -37.98 16.06
N GLY A 118 -34.01 -37.48 15.47
CA GLY A 118 -33.00 -36.67 16.15
C GLY A 118 -33.47 -35.23 16.29
N GLY A 119 -34.11 -34.92 17.43
CA GLY A 119 -34.51 -33.57 17.79
C GLY A 119 -33.36 -32.53 17.67
N PRO A 120 -33.71 -31.24 17.62
CA PRO A 120 -32.81 -30.15 17.22
C PRO A 120 -31.63 -30.02 18.20
N GLY A 121 -30.48 -30.62 17.89
CA GLY A 121 -29.35 -30.52 18.82
C GLY A 121 -28.07 -31.27 18.50
N SER A 122 -27.89 -31.88 17.33
CA SER A 122 -26.70 -32.70 17.08
C SER A 122 -26.19 -32.55 15.65
N GLY A 123 -25.08 -31.82 15.48
CA GLY A 123 -24.14 -32.11 14.38
C GLY A 123 -23.81 -30.99 13.37
N PHE A 124 -24.64 -29.96 13.19
CA PHE A 124 -24.39 -28.94 12.14
C PHE A 124 -23.91 -27.57 12.64
N SER A 125 -24.11 -27.22 13.92
CA SER A 125 -23.76 -25.87 14.41
C SER A 125 -22.26 -25.63 14.64
N ARG A 126 -21.42 -26.67 14.64
CA ARG A 126 -19.97 -26.55 14.93
C ARG A 126 -19.11 -26.22 13.70
N ILE A 127 -19.55 -26.60 12.50
CA ILE A 127 -18.82 -26.30 11.25
C ILE A 127 -19.01 -24.83 10.86
N GLN A 128 -20.14 -24.22 11.26
CA GLN A 128 -20.42 -22.82 10.96
C GLN A 128 -19.55 -21.86 11.79
N GLN A 129 -19.03 -22.28 12.95
CA GLN A 129 -18.09 -21.48 13.75
C GLN A 129 -16.65 -21.45 13.21
N LEU A 130 -16.27 -22.38 12.33
CA LEU A 130 -14.91 -22.39 11.74
C LEU A 130 -14.76 -21.41 10.56
N PHE A 131 -15.87 -20.97 9.95
CA PHE A 131 -15.87 -20.09 8.78
C PHE A 131 -16.40 -18.68 9.02
N THR A 132 -16.87 -18.37 10.22
CA THR A 132 -17.19 -17.00 10.61
C THR A 132 -16.13 -16.47 11.57
N LYS A 133 -14.95 -16.14 11.04
CA LYS A 133 -14.18 -15.03 11.64
C LYS A 133 -15.16 -13.87 11.74
N PRO A 134 -15.42 -13.29 12.93
CA PRO A 134 -16.18 -12.05 12.97
C PRO A 134 -15.44 -11.11 12.04
N ARG A 135 -16.11 -10.63 10.99
CA ARG A 135 -15.59 -9.49 10.22
C ARG A 135 -15.37 -8.42 11.28
N ALA A 136 -14.11 -8.25 11.71
CA ALA A 136 -13.76 -7.25 12.70
C ALA A 136 -14.43 -5.97 12.23
N ARG A 137 -15.28 -5.37 13.08
CA ARG A 137 -15.97 -4.14 12.71
C ARG A 137 -14.88 -3.16 12.32
N LYS A 138 -14.78 -2.91 11.01
CA LYS A 138 -13.77 -2.02 10.45
C LYS A 138 -14.15 -0.63 10.89
N TYR A 139 -13.30 0.01 11.69
CA TYR A 139 -13.47 1.41 12.06
C TYR A 139 -13.12 2.29 10.86
N LYS A 140 -13.13 3.61 11.05
CA LYS A 140 -12.85 4.58 9.99
C LYS A 140 -11.57 4.21 9.22
N CYS A 141 -11.59 4.31 7.90
CA CYS A 141 -10.55 3.90 6.97
C CYS A 141 -10.12 2.42 7.08
N GLY A 142 -10.94 1.56 7.68
CA GLY A 142 -10.62 0.15 7.88
C GLY A 142 -9.60 -0.10 8.99
N LEU A 143 -9.47 0.82 9.95
CA LEU A 143 -8.60 0.66 11.12
C LEU A 143 -9.04 -0.53 11.99
N PRO A 144 -8.09 -1.20 12.67
CA PRO A 144 -8.38 -2.31 13.58
C PRO A 144 -8.99 -1.86 14.91
N GLN A 145 -8.74 -0.60 15.32
CA GLN A 145 -9.20 -0.01 16.56
C GLN A 145 -9.76 1.41 16.30
N PRO A 146 -10.68 1.92 17.14
CA PRO A 146 -11.17 3.28 17.01
C PRO A 146 -10.11 4.28 17.47
N CYS A 147 -10.08 5.45 16.83
CA CYS A 147 -9.25 6.56 17.30
C CYS A 147 -9.85 7.22 18.56
N PRO A 148 -9.01 7.82 19.43
CA PRO A 148 -9.48 8.64 20.55
C PRO A 148 -10.29 9.86 20.09
N GLU A 149 -10.98 10.51 21.02
CA GLU A 149 -11.67 11.78 20.77
C GLU A 149 -10.68 12.87 20.29
N GLU A 150 -11.17 13.80 19.46
CA GLU A 150 -10.36 14.85 18.83
C GLU A 150 -9.16 14.34 18.03
N HIS A 151 -9.25 13.15 17.43
CA HIS A 151 -8.26 12.63 16.48
C HIS A 151 -8.89 12.32 15.13
N LEU A 152 -8.10 12.50 14.07
CA LEU A 152 -8.44 12.11 12.71
C LEU A 152 -7.83 10.74 12.40
N ALA A 153 -8.68 9.78 12.08
CA ALA A 153 -8.32 8.45 11.61
C ALA A 153 -7.82 8.50 10.17
N PHE A 154 -6.63 7.97 9.90
CA PHE A 154 -6.11 7.85 8.55
C PHE A 154 -5.55 6.47 8.26
N ARG A 155 -5.57 6.10 6.98
CA ARG A 155 -4.87 4.94 6.44
C ARG A 155 -4.35 5.29 5.07
N MET A 156 -3.08 5.00 4.81
CA MET A 156 -2.46 5.23 3.53
C MET A 156 -1.54 4.10 3.14
N VAL A 157 -1.45 3.88 1.83
CA VAL A 157 -0.64 2.83 1.22
C VAL A 157 0.12 3.44 0.05
N SER A 158 1.42 3.17 -0.05
CA SER A 158 2.20 3.52 -1.25
C SER A 158 1.76 2.69 -2.45
N GLY A 159 2.20 3.09 -3.64
CA GLY A 159 2.04 2.26 -4.82
C GLY A 159 2.82 0.95 -4.70
N ALA A 160 2.33 -0.10 -5.37
CA ALA A 160 3.05 -1.34 -5.56
C ALA A 160 3.64 -1.36 -6.97
N ALA A 161 4.96 -1.21 -7.04
CA ALA A 161 5.68 -0.98 -8.29
C ALA A 161 5.02 0.15 -9.11
N ASN A 162 4.77 -0.10 -10.39
CA ASN A 162 4.10 0.78 -11.35
C ASN A 162 2.70 0.28 -11.76
N VAL A 163 2.14 -0.70 -11.04
CA VAL A 163 0.89 -1.38 -11.43
C VAL A 163 -0.29 -1.03 -10.53
N ILE A 164 -0.06 -0.89 -9.23
CA ILE A 164 -1.12 -0.54 -8.26
C ILE A 164 -0.77 0.82 -7.69
N GLY A 165 -1.65 1.79 -7.91
CA GLY A 165 -1.47 3.14 -7.39
C GLY A 165 -1.70 3.23 -5.87
N PRO A 166 -1.22 4.31 -5.25
CA PRO A 166 -1.34 4.54 -3.83
C PRO A 166 -2.80 4.80 -3.43
N LYS A 167 -3.05 4.70 -2.12
CA LYS A 167 -4.34 4.98 -1.51
C LYS A 167 -4.14 5.88 -0.31
N ILE A 168 -4.95 6.93 -0.19
CA ILE A 168 -4.96 7.81 0.98
C ILE A 168 -6.40 7.98 1.43
N CYS A 169 -6.69 7.54 2.66
CA CYS A 169 -7.97 7.66 3.33
C CYS A 169 -7.82 8.48 4.61
N LEU A 170 -8.76 9.39 4.83
CA LEU A 170 -8.88 10.16 6.07
C LEU A 170 -10.36 10.23 6.47
N GLU A 171 -10.69 9.91 7.72
CA GLU A 171 -12.06 9.99 8.24
C GLU A 171 -13.11 9.29 7.35
N ASP A 172 -12.81 8.08 6.89
CA ASP A 172 -13.59 7.29 5.91
C ASP A 172 -13.74 7.91 4.51
N LYS A 173 -13.11 9.06 4.26
CA LYS A 173 -13.10 9.69 2.94
C LYS A 173 -11.84 9.28 2.19
N MET A 174 -12.05 8.62 1.05
CA MET A 174 -10.97 8.33 0.10
C MET A 174 -10.54 9.62 -0.60
N LEU A 175 -9.36 10.13 -0.23
CA LEU A 175 -8.77 11.35 -0.79
C LEU A 175 -8.10 11.07 -2.13
N MET A 176 -7.27 10.03 -2.18
CA MET A 176 -6.56 9.60 -3.39
C MET A 176 -6.64 8.09 -3.57
N SER A 177 -6.92 7.63 -4.79
CA SER A 177 -6.86 6.20 -5.15
C SER A 177 -6.91 6.00 -6.66
N SER A 178 -6.44 4.86 -7.17
CA SER A 178 -6.62 4.49 -8.59
C SER A 178 -8.08 4.46 -9.03
N VAL A 179 -9.02 4.15 -8.13
CA VAL A 179 -10.46 4.13 -8.46
C VAL A 179 -11.02 5.55 -8.65
N LYS A 180 -10.40 6.56 -8.03
CA LYS A 180 -10.76 7.97 -8.19
C LYS A 180 -10.06 8.64 -9.36
N ASP A 181 -9.19 7.91 -10.07
CA ASP A 181 -8.42 8.40 -11.21
C ASP A 181 -7.63 9.69 -10.92
N ASN A 182 -7.14 9.83 -9.67
CA ASN A 182 -6.41 11.02 -9.23
C ASN A 182 -5.03 10.69 -8.66
N VAL A 183 -4.46 9.56 -9.09
CA VAL A 183 -3.12 9.11 -8.69
C VAL A 183 -2.24 8.93 -9.92
N GLY A 184 -0.94 9.20 -9.76
CA GLY A 184 0.03 9.13 -10.85
C GLY A 184 1.43 8.79 -10.33
N ARG A 185 2.33 8.44 -11.25
CA ARG A 185 3.74 8.16 -10.93
C ARG A 185 4.35 9.35 -10.17
N GLY A 186 5.25 9.07 -9.25
CA GLY A 186 5.94 10.05 -8.43
C GLY A 186 5.35 10.21 -7.03
N LEU A 187 5.14 11.46 -6.62
CA LEU A 187 4.61 11.81 -5.31
C LEU A 187 3.12 12.14 -5.42
N ASN A 188 2.30 11.42 -4.67
CA ASN A 188 0.87 11.66 -4.57
C ASN A 188 0.61 12.38 -3.26
N ILE A 189 0.14 13.63 -3.33
CA ILE A 189 0.05 14.53 -2.18
C ILE A 189 -1.38 14.98 -1.98
N ALA A 190 -1.90 14.81 -0.76
CA ALA A 190 -3.18 15.35 -0.33
C ALA A 190 -2.98 16.36 0.81
N LEU A 191 -3.52 17.56 0.63
CA LEU A 191 -3.49 18.66 1.59
C LEU A 191 -4.83 18.70 2.31
N VAL A 192 -4.79 18.70 3.64
CA VAL A 192 -5.98 18.64 4.47
C VAL A 192 -5.92 19.71 5.55
N ASN A 193 -7.04 20.35 5.83
CA ASN A 193 -7.15 21.27 6.95
C ASN A 193 -7.06 20.50 8.29
N GLY A 194 -6.07 20.80 9.13
CA GLY A 194 -5.87 20.09 10.41
C GLY A 194 -6.92 20.35 11.49
N VAL A 195 -7.82 21.31 11.29
CA VAL A 195 -8.96 21.61 12.19
C VAL A 195 -10.22 20.88 11.71
N SER A 196 -10.64 21.11 10.46
CA SER A 196 -11.88 20.52 9.93
C SER A 196 -11.72 19.08 9.45
N GLY A 197 -10.49 18.64 9.12
CA GLY A 197 -10.24 17.35 8.48
C GLY A 197 -10.69 17.29 7.02
N GLU A 198 -10.98 18.43 6.40
CA GLU A 198 -11.43 18.49 5.01
C GLU A 198 -10.28 18.60 4.02
N LEU A 199 -10.47 17.98 2.85
CA LEU A 199 -9.52 18.04 1.75
C LEU A 199 -9.49 19.45 1.15
N ILE A 200 -8.30 20.05 1.12
CA ILE A 200 -8.05 21.33 0.45
C ILE A 200 -7.75 21.06 -1.02
N GLU A 201 -6.74 20.23 -1.29
CA GLU A 201 -6.34 19.87 -2.65
C GLU A 201 -5.60 18.53 -2.66
N ALA A 202 -5.71 17.76 -3.75
CA ALA A 202 -4.95 16.53 -3.95
C ALA A 202 -4.39 16.50 -5.37
N ARG A 203 -3.09 16.19 -5.51
CA ARG A 203 -2.42 16.15 -6.81
C ARG A 203 -1.28 15.13 -6.82
N ALA A 204 -1.01 14.56 -7.99
CA ALA A 204 0.17 13.73 -8.25
C ALA A 204 1.25 14.53 -9.00
N PHE A 205 2.51 14.32 -8.63
CA PHE A 205 3.68 14.99 -9.22
C PHE A 205 4.68 13.94 -9.70
N ASP A 206 4.91 13.88 -11.02
CA ASP A 206 5.83 12.93 -11.63
C ASP A 206 7.30 13.30 -11.33
N MET A 207 7.94 12.55 -10.44
CA MET A 207 9.34 12.74 -10.06
C MET A 207 10.33 11.97 -10.94
N TRP A 208 9.87 11.36 -12.04
CA TRP A 208 10.71 10.70 -13.04
C TRP A 208 10.86 11.57 -14.31
N ALA A 209 9.74 11.94 -14.93
CA ALA A 209 9.71 12.69 -16.19
C ALA A 209 9.12 14.10 -16.07
N GLY A 210 8.51 14.45 -14.92
CA GLY A 210 7.86 15.74 -14.71
C GLY A 210 8.81 16.85 -14.24
N ASP A 211 8.24 18.04 -14.05
CA ASP A 211 8.94 19.20 -13.48
C ASP A 211 8.72 19.29 -11.96
N VAL A 212 9.82 19.35 -11.22
CA VAL A 212 9.82 19.54 -9.76
C VAL A 212 9.29 20.92 -9.34
N ASN A 213 9.32 21.92 -10.23
CA ASN A 213 8.83 23.25 -9.92
C ASN A 213 7.32 23.28 -9.64
N ASP A 214 6.55 22.39 -10.24
CA ASP A 214 5.10 22.33 -10.00
C ASP A 214 4.79 21.84 -8.59
N LEU A 215 5.59 20.92 -8.08
CA LEU A 215 5.55 20.49 -6.68
C LEU A 215 5.90 21.64 -5.73
N LEU A 216 6.93 22.42 -6.06
CA LEU A 216 7.32 23.59 -5.25
C LEU A 216 6.21 24.65 -5.20
N LYS A 217 5.57 24.96 -6.34
CA LYS A 217 4.43 25.90 -6.40
C LYS A 217 3.24 25.41 -5.59
N PHE A 218 3.06 24.09 -5.47
CA PHE A 218 1.98 23.49 -4.70
C PHE A 218 2.22 23.50 -3.18
N ILE A 219 3.46 23.26 -2.73
CA ILE A 219 3.79 23.15 -1.29
C ILE A 219 4.13 24.51 -0.64
N ARG A 220 4.66 25.48 -1.38
CA ARG A 220 5.01 26.79 -0.83
C ARG A 220 3.82 27.58 -0.23
N PRO A 221 2.63 27.65 -0.85
CA PRO A 221 1.51 28.46 -0.34
C PRO A 221 0.75 27.81 0.84
N LEU A 222 1.27 26.75 1.46
CA LEU A 222 0.59 26.10 2.58
C LEU A 222 0.50 26.99 3.82
N HIS A 223 -0.72 27.15 4.32
CA HIS A 223 -0.97 27.77 5.61
C HIS A 223 -0.56 26.84 6.75
N GLU A 224 -0.14 27.43 7.87
CA GLU A 224 0.16 26.68 9.08
C GLU A 224 -1.04 25.87 9.56
N GLY A 225 -0.79 24.65 10.06
CA GLY A 225 -1.86 23.74 10.46
C GLY A 225 -2.46 22.91 9.33
N THR A 226 -1.99 23.07 8.09
CA THR A 226 -2.30 22.15 7.00
C THR A 226 -1.55 20.83 7.19
N LEU A 227 -2.27 19.71 7.16
CA LEU A 227 -1.73 18.36 7.11
C LEU A 227 -1.35 18.00 5.67
N VAL A 228 -0.21 17.35 5.51
CA VAL A 228 0.33 16.97 4.20
C VAL A 228 0.53 15.46 4.18
N PHE A 229 -0.33 14.75 3.45
CA PHE A 229 -0.21 13.31 3.24
C PHE A 229 0.56 13.06 1.94
N VAL A 230 1.57 12.20 1.97
CA VAL A 230 2.42 11.90 0.82
C VAL A 230 2.58 10.39 0.68
N ALA A 231 2.24 9.86 -0.51
CA ALA A 231 2.45 8.47 -0.85
C ALA A 231 3.22 8.35 -2.18
N SER A 232 4.30 7.57 -2.20
CA SER A 232 5.06 7.33 -3.43
C SER A 232 4.35 6.36 -4.36
N TYR A 233 4.60 6.49 -5.67
CA TYR A 233 4.19 5.54 -6.70
C TYR A 233 5.27 5.43 -7.78
N ASP A 234 5.74 4.20 -8.05
CA ASP A 234 6.83 3.90 -8.98
C ASP A 234 8.19 4.53 -8.58
N ASP A 235 8.39 5.84 -8.79
CA ASP A 235 9.64 6.53 -8.44
C ASP A 235 9.42 7.92 -7.82
N PRO A 236 9.71 8.15 -6.53
CA PRO A 236 9.51 9.44 -5.88
C PRO A 236 10.72 10.40 -5.94
N ALA A 237 11.90 9.98 -6.41
CA ALA A 237 13.14 10.67 -6.05
C ALA A 237 14.01 11.19 -7.20
N THR A 238 13.91 10.66 -8.42
CA THR A 238 14.86 10.99 -9.51
C THR A 238 14.99 12.49 -9.78
N LYS A 239 13.89 13.24 -9.76
CA LYS A 239 13.86 14.70 -9.98
C LYS A 239 13.89 15.53 -8.70
N MET A 240 13.99 14.90 -7.53
CA MET A 240 13.93 15.61 -6.25
C MET A 240 15.22 16.40 -5.99
N ASN A 241 15.09 17.73 -5.90
CA ASN A 241 16.18 18.65 -5.60
C ASN A 241 16.32 18.93 -4.09
N GLU A 242 17.44 19.55 -3.70
CA GLU A 242 17.73 19.87 -2.29
C GLU A 242 16.66 20.79 -1.68
N GLU A 243 16.11 21.71 -2.46
CA GLU A 243 15.02 22.58 -2.02
C GLU A 243 13.76 21.79 -1.65
N THR A 244 13.33 20.85 -2.50
CA THR A 244 12.18 19.98 -2.21
C THR A 244 12.45 19.13 -0.97
N ARG A 245 13.66 18.58 -0.83
CA ARG A 245 14.04 17.80 0.36
C ARG A 245 14.00 18.64 1.63
N LYS A 246 14.41 19.90 1.55
CA LYS A 246 14.34 20.85 2.66
C LYS A 246 12.88 21.15 3.03
N LEU A 247 12.01 21.41 2.05
CA LEU A 247 10.58 21.65 2.31
C LEU A 247 9.92 20.49 3.06
N PHE A 248 10.14 19.25 2.62
CA PHE A 248 9.61 18.09 3.34
C PHE A 248 10.27 17.87 4.71
N SER A 249 11.56 18.21 4.85
CA SER A 249 12.25 18.19 6.14
C SER A 249 11.62 19.16 7.14
N ASP A 250 11.21 20.34 6.66
CA ASP A 250 10.52 21.40 7.42
C ASP A 250 9.06 21.02 7.74
N LEU A 251 8.44 20.18 6.90
CA LEU A 251 7.13 19.56 7.18
C LEU A 251 7.21 18.40 8.20
N GLY A 252 8.41 18.02 8.62
CA GLY A 252 8.65 17.01 9.65
C GLY A 252 9.24 15.69 9.18
N SER A 253 9.59 15.52 7.90
CA SER A 253 10.20 14.28 7.39
C SER A 253 11.64 14.12 7.89
N LYS A 254 11.99 12.87 8.23
CA LYS A 254 13.35 12.40 8.51
C LYS A 254 13.98 11.78 7.28
N ASN A 255 13.23 10.94 6.56
CA ASN A 255 13.77 10.07 5.52
C ASN A 255 13.87 10.74 4.15
N VAL A 256 13.23 11.90 3.95
CA VAL A 256 13.27 12.61 2.66
C VAL A 256 14.69 12.98 2.21
N LYS A 257 15.65 13.10 3.13
CA LYS A 257 17.06 13.35 2.79
C LYS A 257 17.70 12.16 2.07
N ASP A 258 17.26 10.96 2.39
CA ASP A 258 17.85 9.70 1.94
C ASP A 258 17.02 9.00 0.85
N LEU A 259 15.86 9.57 0.47
CA LEU A 259 15.02 9.02 -0.60
C LEU A 259 15.79 8.90 -1.92
N ALA A 260 15.78 7.69 -2.45
CA ALA A 260 16.43 7.32 -3.70
C ALA A 260 15.43 6.70 -4.70
N PHE A 261 15.96 6.37 -5.88
CA PHE A 261 15.20 5.85 -7.01
C PHE A 261 14.35 4.62 -6.65
N ARG A 262 13.03 4.75 -6.87
CA ARG A 262 12.00 3.73 -6.58
C ARG A 262 11.85 3.32 -5.12
N ASP A 263 12.34 4.11 -4.18
CA ASP A 263 12.06 3.87 -2.78
C ASP A 263 10.54 3.93 -2.51
N SER A 264 10.04 3.02 -1.67
CA SER A 264 8.67 3.13 -1.15
C SER A 264 8.69 4.11 0.01
N TRP A 265 7.79 5.09 0.00
CA TRP A 265 7.71 6.11 1.04
C TRP A 265 6.27 6.53 1.29
N VAL A 266 5.89 6.57 2.56
CA VAL A 266 4.65 7.16 3.04
C VAL A 266 4.96 8.09 4.19
N PHE A 267 4.35 9.28 4.16
CA PHE A 267 4.64 10.34 5.11
C PHE A 267 3.39 11.16 5.37
N VAL A 268 3.17 11.51 6.64
CA VAL A 268 2.21 12.53 7.04
C VAL A 268 2.96 13.61 7.80
N GLY A 269 2.97 14.82 7.25
CA GLY A 269 3.56 16.00 7.86
C GLY A 269 2.54 17.07 8.18
N ALA A 270 3.01 18.17 8.78
CA ALA A 270 2.19 19.34 9.00
C ALA A 270 3.01 20.61 8.81
N LYS A 271 2.40 21.65 8.24
CA LYS A 271 3.04 22.96 8.14
C LYS A 271 3.10 23.63 9.53
N GLY A 272 4.30 24.01 9.94
CA GLY A 272 4.56 24.63 11.25
C GLY A 272 4.88 23.64 12.37
N VAL A 273 5.18 22.37 12.04
CA VAL A 273 5.63 21.39 13.04
C VAL A 273 7.08 21.66 13.44
N GLN A 274 7.35 21.70 14.74
CA GLN A 274 8.71 21.89 15.26
C GLN A 274 9.49 20.58 15.39
N ASN A 275 8.77 19.48 15.60
CA ASN A 275 9.33 18.16 15.77
C ASN A 275 9.16 17.33 14.50
N LYS A 276 9.94 16.25 14.39
CA LYS A 276 9.76 15.28 13.32
C LYS A 276 8.45 14.52 13.47
N SER A 277 7.83 14.20 12.35
CA SER A 277 6.57 13.46 12.35
C SER A 277 6.77 12.04 12.87
N PRO A 278 5.84 11.52 13.70
CA PRO A 278 5.81 10.10 14.04
C PRO A 278 5.25 9.24 12.91
N PHE A 279 4.61 9.84 11.89
CA PHE A 279 3.92 9.14 10.81
C PHE A 279 4.79 9.17 9.55
N GLU A 280 5.82 8.33 9.52
CA GLU A 280 6.69 8.17 8.37
C GLU A 280 7.22 6.74 8.27
N GLN A 281 7.14 6.15 7.08
CA GLN A 281 7.77 4.87 6.77
C GLN A 281 8.49 4.95 5.43
N HIS A 282 9.60 4.22 5.31
CA HIS A 282 10.46 4.19 4.13
C HIS A 282 11.06 2.79 3.97
N VAL A 283 11.05 2.28 2.74
CA VAL A 283 11.76 1.06 2.35
C VAL A 283 12.61 1.38 1.14
N LYS A 284 13.91 1.17 1.29
CA LYS A 284 14.89 1.40 0.24
C LYS A 284 14.77 0.35 -0.86
N ASN A 285 14.84 0.80 -2.11
CA ASN A 285 14.98 -0.06 -3.26
C ASN A 285 16.34 -0.78 -3.22
N SER A 286 16.31 -2.10 -3.16
CA SER A 286 17.50 -2.93 -3.15
C SER A 286 17.25 -4.28 -3.79
N ARG A 287 18.11 -4.65 -4.75
CA ARG A 287 17.96 -5.87 -5.56
C ARG A 287 17.81 -7.15 -4.72
N HIS A 288 18.37 -7.19 -3.51
CA HIS A 288 18.35 -8.37 -2.65
C HIS A 288 17.18 -8.42 -1.64
N THR A 289 16.53 -7.29 -1.33
CA THR A 289 15.39 -7.24 -0.40
C THR A 289 14.06 -6.94 -1.09
N ASN A 290 14.08 -6.57 -2.37
CA ASN A 290 12.89 -6.19 -3.10
C ASN A 290 11.90 -7.35 -3.21
N LYS A 291 10.62 -7.04 -2.97
CA LYS A 291 9.51 -7.96 -3.15
C LYS A 291 9.11 -8.11 -4.62
N TYR A 292 9.27 -7.06 -5.41
CA TYR A 292 8.97 -7.04 -6.84
C TYR A 292 10.26 -6.92 -7.65
N GLU A 293 10.20 -7.23 -8.95
CA GLU A 293 11.36 -7.15 -9.83
C GLU A 293 11.81 -5.70 -10.05
N GLY A 294 12.68 -5.19 -9.18
CA GLY A 294 13.21 -3.81 -9.26
C GLY A 294 12.37 -2.76 -8.52
N TRP A 295 11.42 -3.17 -7.68
CA TRP A 295 10.72 -2.29 -6.74
C TRP A 295 10.60 -2.93 -5.34
N PRO A 296 10.71 -2.13 -4.26
CA PRO A 296 10.47 -2.59 -2.90
C PRO A 296 8.98 -2.88 -2.66
N GLU A 297 8.68 -3.47 -1.50
CA GLU A 297 7.28 -3.71 -1.14
C GLU A 297 6.49 -2.41 -0.93
N ALA A 298 5.17 -2.50 -1.11
CA ALA A 298 4.29 -1.39 -0.82
C ALA A 298 4.19 -1.20 0.70
N LEU A 299 4.30 0.05 1.13
CA LEU A 299 4.19 0.45 2.52
C LEU A 299 2.76 0.74 2.88
N GLU A 300 2.36 0.34 4.08
CA GLU A 300 1.07 0.66 4.66
C GLU A 300 1.28 1.33 6.01
N MET A 301 0.61 2.47 6.20
CA MET A 301 0.66 3.22 7.44
C MET A 301 -0.75 3.65 7.83
N GLU A 302 -1.05 3.48 9.09
CA GLU A 302 -2.34 3.81 9.67
C GLU A 302 -2.14 4.47 11.03
N GLY A 303 -3.08 5.31 11.45
CA GLY A 303 -2.95 6.01 12.71
C GLY A 303 -4.03 7.04 12.98
N CYS A 304 -3.85 7.74 14.09
CA CYS A 304 -4.75 8.76 14.59
C CYS A 304 -3.96 10.06 14.78
N ILE A 305 -4.32 11.11 14.04
CA ILE A 305 -3.65 12.42 14.10
C ILE A 305 -4.43 13.32 15.06
N PRO A 306 -3.80 13.89 16.10
CA PRO A 306 -4.48 14.86 16.97
C PRO A 306 -5.02 16.04 16.15
N ARG A 307 -6.30 16.37 16.31
CA ARG A 307 -6.90 17.55 15.70
C ARG A 307 -6.30 18.81 16.31
N ARG A 308 -6.05 19.80 15.47
CA ARG A 308 -5.65 21.12 15.97
C ARG A 308 -6.88 21.78 16.56
N SER A 309 -6.82 22.18 17.83
CA SER A 309 -7.83 23.06 18.40
C SER A 309 -7.78 24.41 17.68
N THR A 310 -8.95 24.97 17.37
CA THR A 310 -9.05 26.41 17.10
C THR A 310 -8.64 27.09 18.40
N ALA A 311 -7.40 27.59 18.48
CA ALA A 311 -7.04 28.48 19.57
C ALA A 311 -7.94 29.72 19.44
N SER A 312 -8.89 29.85 20.38
CA SER A 312 -9.68 31.08 20.59
C SER A 312 -8.80 32.23 21.04
#